data_AF-A0A2E1TM83-F1
#
_entry.id   AF-A0A2E1TM83-F1
#
_cell.length_a   1.000
_cell.length_b   1.000
_cell.length_c   1.000
_cell.angle_alpha   90.00
_cell.angle_beta   90.00
_cell.angle_gamma   90.00
#
_symmetry.space_group_name_H-M   'P 1'
#
loop_
_entity.id
_entity.type
_entity.pdbx_description
1 polymer ?
#
loop_
_entity_poly.entity_id
_entity_poly.type
_entity_poly.pdbx_seq_one_letter_code
_entity_poly.pdbx_strand_id
1 'polypeptide(L)'
;FRTDRTNHIFNIWNKIEKWRKRPWKIISFFGVTYLALYLLGIMKFENAEKYLSKRTGLKIKFIEVTCFKAAIDLDSERDYPLIKEILGEH
;
A
#
# COMPACT_ATOMS: atom_id res chain seq x y z
N PHE A 1 13.37 22.75 -2.30
CA PHE A 1 14.48 21.91 -1.82
C PHE A 1 13.95 20.56 -1.34
N ARG A 2 14.28 19.45 -2.01
CA ARG A 2 14.02 18.09 -1.49
C ARG A 2 15.15 17.74 -0.53
N THR A 3 14.84 17.49 0.73
CA THR A 3 15.82 17.05 1.74
C THR A 3 16.27 15.61 1.47
N ASP A 4 17.45 15.21 1.95
CA ASP A 4 17.99 13.85 1.74
C ASP A 4 17.03 12.75 2.23
N ARG A 5 16.31 13.02 3.32
CA ARG A 5 15.28 12.13 3.86
C ARG A 5 14.13 11.92 2.87
N THR A 6 13.68 12.97 2.18
CA THR A 6 12.62 12.89 1.18
C THR A 6 13.07 12.05 -0.02
N ASN A 7 14.30 12.22 -0.49
CA ASN A 7 14.85 11.40 -1.59
C ASN A 7 14.96 9.91 -1.21
N HIS A 8 15.35 9.62 0.03
CA HIS A 8 15.38 8.24 0.56
C HIS A 8 13.99 7.59 0.57
N ILE A 9 12.97 8.31 1.04
CA ILE A 9 11.56 7.85 1.03
C ILE A 9 11.10 7.55 -0.41
N PHE A 10 11.32 8.48 -1.34
CA PHE A 10 10.92 8.31 -2.74
C PHE A 10 11.61 7.11 -3.40
N ASN A 11 12.89 6.88 -3.12
CA ASN A 11 13.62 5.73 -3.68
C ASN A 11 13.07 4.40 -3.19
N ILE A 12 12.70 4.31 -1.90
CA ILE A 12 12.07 3.12 -1.34
C ILE A 12 10.68 2.93 -1.95
N TRP A 13 9.87 3.99 -2.00
CA TRP A 13 8.53 3.95 -2.58
C TRP A 13 8.55 3.52 -4.05
N ASN A 14 9.41 4.12 -4.87
CA ASN A 14 9.55 3.79 -6.30
C ASN A 14 9.96 2.34 -6.55
N LYS A 15 10.71 1.70 -5.64
CA LYS A 15 11.02 0.28 -5.75
C LYS A 15 9.80 -0.59 -5.45
N ILE A 16 9.06 -0.26 -4.38
CA ILE A 16 7.87 -0.99 -3.96
C ILE A 16 6.75 -0.85 -5.00
N GLU A 17 6.52 0.35 -5.51
CA GLU A 17 5.46 0.68 -6.46
C GLU A 17 5.55 -0.13 -7.76
N LYS A 18 6.78 -0.42 -8.22
CA LYS A 18 7.01 -1.29 -9.39
C LYS A 18 6.48 -2.72 -9.21
N TRP A 19 6.27 -3.16 -7.97
CA TRP A 19 5.71 -4.47 -7.66
C TRP A 19 4.26 -4.41 -7.19
N ARG A 20 3.54 -3.29 -7.38
CA ARG A 20 2.14 -3.15 -6.97
C ARG A 20 1.25 -4.32 -7.38
N LYS A 21 1.48 -4.89 -8.58
CA LYS A 21 0.74 -6.05 -9.12
C LYS A 21 1.28 -7.43 -8.68
N ARG A 22 2.28 -7.48 -7.79
CA ARG A 22 2.99 -8.70 -7.34
C ARG A 22 3.25 -8.64 -5.82
N PRO A 23 2.20 -8.80 -4.99
CA PRO A 23 2.30 -8.59 -3.54
C PRO A 23 3.34 -9.49 -2.85
N TRP A 24 3.54 -10.72 -3.32
CA TRP A 24 4.60 -11.60 -2.80
C TRP A 24 6.01 -11.04 -2.98
N LYS A 25 6.27 -10.24 -4.02
CA LYS A 25 7.57 -9.58 -4.21
C LYS A 25 7.77 -8.48 -3.18
N ILE A 26 6.74 -7.67 -2.92
CA ILE A 26 6.76 -6.68 -1.85
C ILE A 26 7.04 -7.39 -0.53
N ILE A 27 6.35 -8.49 -0.25
CA ILE A 27 6.47 -9.23 1.01
C ILE A 27 7.80 -9.98 1.15
N SER A 28 8.44 -10.37 0.05
CA SER A 28 9.77 -10.95 0.08
C SER A 28 10.85 -9.99 0.63
N PHE A 29 10.62 -8.66 0.58
CA PHE A 29 11.49 -7.68 1.25
C PHE A 29 11.53 -7.84 2.77
N PHE A 30 10.54 -8.51 3.33
CA PHE A 30 10.41 -8.73 4.76
C PHE A 30 11.14 -10.01 5.21
N GLY A 31 11.69 -10.77 4.26
CA GLY A 31 12.35 -12.04 4.49
C GLY A 31 11.41 -13.23 4.32
N VAL A 32 12.01 -14.42 4.26
CA VAL A 32 11.32 -15.68 3.96
C VAL A 32 10.23 -16.00 4.99
N THR A 33 10.46 -15.68 6.27
CA THR A 33 9.47 -15.90 7.34
C THR A 33 8.17 -15.13 7.08
N TYR A 34 8.24 -13.85 6.73
CA TYR A 34 7.05 -13.05 6.45
C TYR A 34 6.36 -13.46 5.16
N LEU A 35 7.12 -13.89 4.15
CA LEU A 35 6.56 -14.47 2.94
C LEU A 35 5.76 -15.75 3.27
N ALA A 36 6.29 -16.64 4.12
CA ALA A 36 5.58 -17.82 4.57
C ALA A 36 4.31 -17.46 5.36
N LEU A 37 4.40 -16.54 6.33
CA LEU A 37 3.24 -16.08 7.11
C LEU A 37 2.14 -15.46 6.22
N TYR A 38 2.54 -14.70 5.19
CA TYR A 38 1.61 -14.13 4.22
C TYR A 38 0.93 -15.21 3.37
N LEU A 39 1.71 -16.16 2.83
CA LEU A 39 1.17 -17.26 2.03
C LEU A 39 0.23 -18.16 2.85
N LEU A 40 0.48 -18.28 4.17
CA LEU A 40 -0.36 -19.01 5.12
C LEU A 40 -1.56 -18.19 5.63
N GLY A 41 -1.69 -16.90 5.26
CA GLY A 41 -2.80 -16.04 5.69
C GLY A 41 -2.78 -15.63 7.16
N ILE A 42 -1.65 -15.78 7.86
CA ILE A 42 -1.52 -15.54 9.32
C ILE A 42 -0.64 -14.32 9.66
N MET A 43 -0.28 -13.52 8.66
CA MET A 43 0.56 -12.34 8.87
C MET A 43 -0.20 -11.25 9.64
N LYS A 44 0.41 -10.77 10.73
CA LYS A 44 -0.08 -9.61 11.50
C LYS A 44 0.53 -8.31 10.99
N PHE A 45 -0.29 -7.29 10.75
CA PHE A 45 0.14 -6.00 10.21
C PHE A 45 1.15 -5.29 11.14
N GLU A 46 0.97 -5.36 12.45
CA GLU A 46 1.84 -4.70 13.44
C GLU A 46 3.29 -5.23 13.38
N ASN A 47 3.44 -6.52 13.08
CA ASN A 47 4.75 -7.13 12.91
C ASN A 47 5.42 -6.65 11.62
N ALA A 48 4.64 -6.41 10.57
CA ALA A 48 5.13 -5.89 9.30
C ALA A 48 5.51 -4.40 9.41
N GLU A 49 4.75 -3.58 10.15
CA GLU A 49 5.07 -2.17 10.42
C GLU A 49 6.41 -2.01 11.14
N LYS A 50 6.60 -2.73 12.26
CA LYS A 50 7.83 -2.68 13.05
C LYS A 50 9.03 -3.11 12.22
N TYR A 51 8.87 -4.18 11.44
CA TYR A 51 9.91 -4.68 10.57
C TYR A 51 10.30 -3.66 9.49
N LEU A 52 9.32 -3.14 8.74
CA LEU A 52 9.56 -2.15 7.69
C LEU A 52 10.19 -0.89 8.24
N SER A 53 9.71 -0.43 9.39
CA SER A 53 10.22 0.77 10.01
C SER A 53 11.71 0.63 10.36
N LYS A 54 12.09 -0.52 10.95
CA LYS A 54 13.48 -0.85 11.27
C LYS A 54 14.35 -0.99 10.02
N ARG A 55 13.85 -1.64 8.96
CA ARG A 55 14.63 -1.91 7.74
C ARG A 55 14.85 -0.67 6.88
N THR A 56 13.87 0.21 6.82
CA THR A 56 13.90 1.43 5.98
C THR A 56 14.45 2.65 6.71
N GLY A 57 14.48 2.62 8.05
CA GLY A 57 14.78 3.79 8.89
C GLY A 57 13.65 4.83 8.91
N LEU A 58 12.46 4.46 8.45
CA LEU A 58 11.27 5.32 8.37
C LEU A 58 10.24 4.88 9.41
N LYS A 59 9.34 5.77 9.83
CA LYS A 59 8.17 5.37 10.62
C LYS A 59 7.06 4.97 9.66
N ILE A 60 6.75 3.69 9.58
CA ILE A 60 5.72 3.13 8.69
C ILE A 60 4.56 2.62 9.55
N LYS A 61 3.35 3.00 9.17
CA LYS A 61 2.10 2.57 9.82
C LYS A 61 1.07 2.28 8.74
N PHE A 62 0.41 1.12 8.83
CA PHE A 62 -0.78 0.81 8.07
C PHE A 62 -1.96 1.52 8.72
N ILE A 63 -2.73 2.21 7.89
CA ILE A 63 -3.91 2.93 8.32
C ILE A 63 -5.07 2.23 7.63
N GLU A 64 -6.02 1.74 8.43
CA GLU A 64 -7.29 1.27 7.91
C GLU A 64 -8.07 2.46 7.38
N VAL A 65 -8.41 2.43 6.09
CA VAL A 65 -9.26 3.44 5.46
C VAL A 65 -10.69 2.96 5.55
N THR A 66 -11.46 3.54 6.48
CA THR A 66 -12.85 3.14 6.74
C THR A 66 -13.85 3.75 5.77
N CYS A 67 -13.45 4.80 5.04
CA CYS A 67 -14.28 5.41 4.01
C CYS A 67 -14.11 4.66 2.68
N PHE A 68 -15.04 3.75 2.38
CA PHE A 68 -15.05 3.02 1.11
C PHE A 68 -15.07 3.95 -0.12
N LYS A 69 -15.76 5.09 -0.04
CA LYS A 69 -15.81 6.08 -1.12
C LYS A 69 -14.43 6.63 -1.50
N ALA A 70 -13.48 6.68 -0.56
CA ALA A 70 -12.12 7.12 -0.82
C ALA A 70 -11.28 6.11 -1.63
N ALA A 71 -11.77 4.88 -1.79
CA ALA A 71 -11.11 3.83 -2.56
C ALA A 71 -11.67 3.66 -3.98
N ILE A 72 -12.71 4.40 -4.35
CA ILE A 72 -13.31 4.36 -5.69
C ILE A 72 -12.41 5.18 -6.63
N ASP A 73 -11.75 4.51 -7.57
CA ASP A 73 -10.97 5.14 -8.64
C ASP A 73 -11.79 5.15 -9.93
N LEU A 74 -11.70 6.25 -10.69
CA LEU A 74 -12.39 6.41 -11.97
C LEU A 74 -11.44 6.04 -13.10
N ASP A 75 -11.41 4.76 -13.45
CA ASP A 75 -10.51 4.24 -14.48
C ASP A 75 -11.08 4.41 -15.91
N SER A 76 -12.38 4.64 -16.07
CA SER A 76 -13.02 4.75 -17.39
C SER A 76 -14.28 5.62 -17.44
N GLU A 77 -14.61 6.13 -18.62
CA GLU A 77 -15.86 6.88 -18.87
C GLU A 77 -17.13 6.06 -18.59
N ARG A 78 -17.04 4.73 -18.66
CA ARG A 78 -18.16 3.81 -18.35
C ARG A 78 -18.52 3.78 -16.87
N ASP A 79 -17.65 4.28 -16.00
CA ASP A 79 -17.87 4.31 -14.55
C ASP A 79 -18.70 5.54 -14.14
N TYR A 80 -18.89 6.51 -15.06
CA TYR A 80 -19.60 7.77 -14.80
C TYR A 80 -21.08 7.60 -14.40
N PRO A 81 -21.89 6.72 -15.04
CA PRO A 81 -23.26 6.49 -14.62
C PRO A 81 -23.37 5.90 -13.20
N LEU A 82 -22.45 5.00 -12.83
CA LEU A 82 -22.40 4.39 -11.50
C LEU A 82 -22.05 5.42 -10.42
N ILE A 83 -21.17 6.37 -10.71
CA ILE A 83 -20.83 7.44 -9.77
C ILE A 83 -22.00 8.39 -9.54
N LYS A 84 -22.75 8.75 -10.59
CA LYS A 84 -23.96 9.58 -10.44
C LYS A 84 -24.97 8.93 -9.50
N GLU A 85 -25.15 7.62 -9.60
CA GLU A 85 -25.99 6.85 -8.67
C GLU A 85 -25.44 6.88 -7.24
N ILE A 86 -24.14 6.65 -7.05
CA ILE A 86 -23.49 6.66 -5.71
C ILE A 86 -23.50 8.05 -5.05
N LEU A 87 -23.46 9.12 -5.85
CA LEU A 87 -23.48 10.51 -5.38
C LEU A 87 -24.90 11.07 -5.23
N GLY A 88 -25.92 10.39 -5.75
CA GLY A 88 -27.30 10.87 -5.73
C GLY A 88 -27.55 12.06 -6.68
N GLU A 89 -26.72 12.21 -7.70
CA GLU A 89 -26.89 13.21 -8.76
C GLU A 89 -27.72 12.58 -9.89
N HIS A 90 -29.03 12.82 -9.90
CA HIS A 90 -29.91 12.47 -11.01
C HIS A 90 -29.80 13.49 -12.16
#